data_AF-A0A5N4E7L8-F1
#
_entry.id   AF-A0A5N4E7L8-F1
#
_cell.length_a   1.000
_cell.length_b   1.000
_cell.length_c   1.000
_cell.angle_alpha   90.00
_cell.angle_beta   90.00
_cell.angle_gamma   90.00
#
_symmetry.space_group_name_H-M   'P 1'
#
loop_
_entity.id
_entity.type
_entity.pdbx_description
1 polymer ?
#
loop_
_entity_poly.entity_id
_entity_poly.type
_entity_poly.pdbx_seq_one_letter_code
_entity_poly.pdbx_strand_id
1 'polypeptide(L)'
;MKTLMLNVSLFNAGDDAYETTLHIRLPTGLYFIKILDLIDFSFLLDASSLSRAEEDLNITVHAACENEGEVGNLRRNKATLTIPLKYEVLLTVHGFVNPPSFVYGPKEEDEPEMCVAEKMNFTFHVINTGQSMAPNVSVEIMIPNSFIPRTDKLFNILDVQDETRALKFEIRATAFSEPNPRVIKLNKDENVAHVRLPF
;
A
#
# COMPACT_ATOMS: atom_id res chain seq x y z
N MET A 1 -19.36 5.04 2.69
CA MET A 1 -19.90 4.62 4.00
C MET A 1 -19.49 3.18 4.22
N LYS A 2 -18.73 2.88 5.28
CA LYS A 2 -18.33 1.50 5.62
C LYS A 2 -19.27 0.99 6.71
N THR A 3 -19.90 -0.15 6.50
CA THR A 3 -20.85 -0.73 7.47
C THR A 3 -20.50 -2.16 7.82
N LEU A 4 -20.85 -2.56 9.04
CA LEU A 4 -20.70 -3.92 9.56
C LEU A 4 -22.04 -4.39 10.10
N MET A 5 -22.41 -5.63 9.80
CA MET A 5 -23.60 -6.27 10.34
C MET A 5 -23.18 -7.27 11.40
N LEU A 6 -23.70 -7.09 12.62
CA LEU A 6 -23.48 -7.99 13.73
C LEU A 6 -24.75 -8.78 13.98
N ASN A 7 -24.68 -10.10 13.81
CA ASN A 7 -25.78 -11.01 14.11
C ASN A 7 -25.51 -11.68 15.46
N VAL A 8 -26.50 -11.67 16.34
CA VAL A 8 -26.40 -12.25 17.68
C VAL A 8 -27.55 -13.24 17.86
N SER A 9 -27.22 -14.50 18.12
CA SER A 9 -28.21 -15.48 18.58
C SER A 9 -28.15 -15.58 20.10
N LEU A 10 -29.30 -15.42 20.74
CA LEU A 10 -29.46 -15.63 22.18
C LEU A 10 -30.36 -16.84 22.39
N PHE A 11 -29.93 -17.76 23.25
CA PHE A 11 -30.69 -18.97 23.58
C PHE A 11 -30.67 -19.19 25.08
N ASN A 12 -31.85 -19.37 25.67
CA ASN A 12 -32.00 -19.80 27.05
C ASN A 12 -32.26 -21.31 27.08
N ALA A 13 -31.36 -22.06 27.71
CA ALA A 13 -31.44 -23.52 27.83
C ALA A 13 -32.03 -23.99 29.17
N GLY A 14 -32.38 -23.06 30.06
CA GLY A 14 -32.90 -23.33 31.40
C GLY A 14 -34.30 -22.76 31.60
N ASP A 15 -34.63 -22.48 32.86
CA ASP A 15 -35.91 -21.88 33.27
C ASP A 15 -36.04 -20.44 32.80
N ASP A 16 -37.24 -19.87 32.92
CA ASP A 16 -37.58 -18.53 32.47
C ASP A 16 -36.59 -17.47 32.99
N ALA A 17 -36.11 -16.62 32.08
CA ALA A 17 -35.19 -15.53 32.38
C ALA A 17 -35.95 -14.19 32.39
N TYR A 18 -36.07 -13.58 33.56
CA TYR A 18 -36.73 -12.30 33.79
C TYR A 18 -35.77 -11.14 33.51
N GLU A 19 -36.32 -10.07 32.93
CA GLU A 19 -35.57 -8.84 32.61
C GLU A 19 -34.26 -9.12 31.85
N THR A 20 -34.35 -9.94 30.80
CA THR A 20 -33.19 -10.29 29.99
C THR A 20 -32.66 -9.07 29.24
N THR A 21 -31.39 -8.75 29.42
CA THR A 21 -30.69 -7.63 28.77
C THR A 21 -29.52 -8.14 27.93
N LEU A 22 -29.28 -7.46 26.81
CA LEU A 22 -28.14 -7.70 25.94
C LEU A 22 -27.23 -6.47 25.92
N HIS A 23 -26.06 -6.60 26.53
CA HIS A 23 -25.03 -5.58 26.56
C HIS A 23 -24.04 -5.80 25.43
N ILE A 24 -23.95 -4.86 24.50
CA ILE A 24 -22.99 -4.89 23.40
C ILE A 24 -21.93 -3.82 23.65
N ARG A 25 -20.69 -4.26 23.84
CA ARG A 25 -19.52 -3.39 23.97
C ARG A 25 -18.79 -3.34 22.63
N LEU A 26 -18.84 -2.17 22.00
CA LEU A 26 -18.13 -1.88 20.76
C LEU A 26 -16.73 -1.31 21.04
N PRO A 27 -15.73 -1.64 20.22
CA PRO A 27 -14.43 -0.98 20.25
C PRO A 27 -14.53 0.44 19.68
N THR A 28 -13.51 1.25 19.95
CA THR A 28 -13.41 2.60 19.39
C THR A 28 -13.42 2.56 17.85
N GLY A 29 -14.20 3.45 17.23
CA GLY A 29 -14.31 3.52 15.77
C GLY A 29 -15.45 2.68 15.16
N LEU A 30 -16.16 1.87 15.96
CA LEU A 30 -17.44 1.28 15.59
C LEU A 30 -18.58 1.99 16.31
N TYR A 31 -19.60 2.43 15.57
CA TYR A 31 -20.76 3.13 16.13
C TYR A 31 -22.05 2.40 15.79
N PHE A 32 -22.96 2.32 16.76
CA PHE A 32 -24.30 1.76 16.51
C PHE A 32 -25.11 2.70 15.61
N ILE A 33 -25.73 2.15 14.56
CA ILE A 33 -26.67 2.89 13.70
C ILE A 33 -28.11 2.53 14.06
N LYS A 34 -28.48 1.25 13.90
CA LYS A 34 -29.84 0.77 14.11
C LYS A 34 -29.90 -0.75 14.27
N ILE A 35 -31.02 -1.22 14.82
CA ILE A 35 -31.41 -2.63 14.79
C ILE A 35 -32.12 -2.90 13.46
N LEU A 36 -31.78 -4.00 12.81
CA LEU A 36 -32.37 -4.45 11.55
C LEU A 36 -33.44 -5.51 11.77
N ASP A 37 -33.17 -6.45 12.68
CA ASP A 37 -34.08 -7.54 13.03
C ASP A 37 -34.00 -7.79 14.55
N LEU A 38 -35.17 -7.94 15.16
CA LEU A 38 -35.35 -8.21 16.59
C LEU A 38 -35.45 -9.71 16.89
N ILE A 39 -35.74 -10.55 15.89
CA ILE A 39 -35.85 -12.00 16.06
C ILE A 39 -34.44 -12.61 16.10
N ASP A 40 -33.59 -12.25 15.14
CA ASP A 40 -32.20 -12.73 15.02
C ASP A 40 -31.16 -11.71 15.54
N PHE A 41 -31.60 -10.71 16.32
CA PHE A 41 -30.81 -9.58 16.85
C PHE A 41 -29.68 -9.13 15.90
N SER A 42 -30.08 -8.52 14.79
CA SER A 42 -29.16 -8.02 13.77
C SER A 42 -28.94 -6.52 13.94
N PHE A 43 -27.68 -6.11 14.15
CA PHE A 43 -27.30 -4.72 14.40
C PHE A 43 -26.47 -4.18 13.23
N LEU A 44 -26.81 -2.97 12.76
CA LEU A 44 -26.01 -2.26 11.78
C LEU A 44 -25.05 -1.28 12.49
N LEU A 45 -23.76 -1.40 12.18
CA LEU A 45 -22.68 -0.60 12.76
C LEU A 45 -22.01 0.26 11.68
N ASP A 46 -21.66 1.49 12.02
CA ASP A 46 -20.81 2.36 11.20
C ASP A 46 -19.34 2.09 11.51
N ALA A 47 -18.58 1.78 10.47
CA ALA A 47 -17.16 1.50 10.51
C ALA A 47 -16.34 2.60 9.78
N SER A 48 -16.97 3.71 9.40
CA SER A 48 -16.35 4.74 8.57
C SER A 48 -15.23 5.50 9.27
N SER A 49 -15.23 5.54 10.61
CA SER A 49 -14.13 6.12 11.39
C SER A 49 -12.86 5.26 11.44
N LEU A 50 -12.95 3.99 11.02
CA LEU A 50 -11.79 3.10 10.92
C LEU A 50 -10.97 3.49 9.68
N SER A 51 -9.92 4.24 9.95
CA SER A 51 -8.95 4.72 8.95
C SER A 51 -7.65 3.92 8.95
N ARG A 52 -7.35 3.19 10.03
CA ARG A 52 -6.12 2.40 10.21
C ARG A 52 -6.44 1.03 10.79
N ALA A 53 -5.71 0.03 10.30
CA ALA A 53 -5.79 -1.36 10.76
C ALA A 53 -4.72 -1.63 11.83
N GLU A 54 -4.73 -0.88 12.94
CA GLU A 54 -3.67 -1.00 13.97
C GLU A 54 -3.75 -2.32 14.74
N GLU A 55 -4.95 -2.68 15.22
CA GLU A 55 -5.22 -3.91 15.96
C GLU A 55 -6.57 -4.52 15.53
N ASP A 56 -6.78 -5.79 15.84
CA ASP A 56 -8.06 -6.46 15.59
C ASP A 56 -9.18 -5.83 16.42
N LEU A 57 -10.37 -5.72 15.83
CA LEU A 57 -11.54 -5.17 16.53
C LEU A 57 -12.21 -6.24 17.36
N ASN A 58 -12.38 -5.98 18.66
CA ASN A 58 -13.05 -6.91 19.57
C ASN A 58 -14.43 -6.38 19.94
N ILE A 59 -15.48 -7.03 19.42
CA ILE A 59 -16.86 -6.79 19.83
C ILE A 59 -17.19 -7.79 20.92
N THR A 60 -17.67 -7.32 22.06
CA THR A 60 -18.08 -8.19 23.16
C THR A 60 -19.58 -8.08 23.36
N VAL A 61 -20.24 -9.22 23.38
CA VAL A 61 -21.67 -9.35 23.65
C VAL A 61 -21.83 -10.07 24.98
N HIS A 62 -22.62 -9.51 25.89
CA HIS A 62 -22.88 -10.05 27.21
C HIS A 62 -24.38 -10.05 27.48
N ALA A 63 -24.94 -11.22 27.72
CA ALA A 63 -26.33 -11.41 28.12
C ALA A 63 -26.43 -11.47 29.65
N ALA A 64 -27.43 -10.79 30.20
CA ALA A 64 -27.74 -10.80 31.63
C ALA A 64 -29.24 -10.91 31.85
N CYS A 65 -29.64 -11.31 33.05
CA CYS A 65 -31.03 -11.34 33.53
C CYS A 65 -31.04 -11.02 35.02
N GLU A 66 -32.20 -10.64 35.55
CA GLU A 66 -32.36 -10.25 36.97
C GLU A 66 -32.94 -11.38 37.85
N ASN A 67 -32.79 -12.64 37.44
CA ASN A 67 -33.27 -13.77 38.23
C ASN A 67 -32.61 -13.82 39.62
N GLU A 68 -33.41 -14.09 40.66
CA GLU A 68 -32.92 -14.32 42.02
C GLU A 68 -32.15 -15.66 42.09
N GLY A 69 -30.87 -15.63 42.49
CA GLY A 69 -30.04 -16.84 42.59
C GLY A 69 -28.53 -16.58 42.54
N GLU A 70 -27.74 -17.65 42.64
CA GLU A 70 -26.27 -17.58 42.65
C GLU A 70 -25.71 -17.31 41.23
N VAL A 71 -25.46 -16.05 40.91
CA VAL A 71 -24.94 -15.53 39.62
C VAL A 71 -23.61 -16.19 39.20
N GLY A 72 -22.89 -16.82 40.13
CA GLY A 72 -21.61 -17.51 39.89
C GLY A 72 -21.68 -18.70 38.94
N ASN A 73 -22.88 -19.22 38.64
CA ASN A 73 -23.07 -20.36 37.72
C ASN A 73 -23.37 -19.94 36.27
N LEU A 74 -23.47 -18.65 35.97
CA LEU A 74 -23.68 -18.15 34.60
C LEU A 74 -22.39 -18.28 33.78
N ARG A 75 -22.17 -19.47 33.21
CA ARG A 75 -21.05 -19.76 32.31
C ARG A 75 -21.56 -19.63 30.87
N ARG A 76 -20.82 -18.93 30.00
CA ARG A 76 -21.13 -18.68 28.57
C ARG A 76 -22.21 -17.64 28.25
N ASN A 77 -22.43 -16.68 29.13
CA ASN A 77 -23.25 -15.51 28.84
C ASN A 77 -22.49 -14.37 28.13
N LYS A 78 -21.17 -14.53 27.92
CA LYS A 78 -20.30 -13.57 27.25
C LYS A 78 -19.65 -14.21 26.02
N ALA A 79 -19.77 -13.56 24.88
CA ALA A 79 -19.09 -13.90 23.64
C ALA A 79 -18.24 -12.72 23.16
N THR A 80 -17.05 -12.98 22.64
CA THR A 80 -16.19 -11.96 22.03
C THR A 80 -15.93 -12.37 20.59
N LEU A 81 -16.26 -11.48 19.65
CA LEU A 81 -15.98 -11.60 18.23
C LEU A 81 -14.79 -10.71 17.89
N THR A 82 -13.73 -11.33 17.37
CA THR A 82 -12.54 -10.64 16.88
C THR A 82 -12.62 -10.51 15.36
N ILE A 83 -12.59 -9.27 14.86
CA ILE A 83 -12.61 -8.94 13.43
C ILE A 83 -11.18 -8.53 13.04
N PRO A 84 -10.46 -9.37 12.28
CA PRO A 84 -9.12 -9.04 11.86
C PRO A 84 -9.14 -7.89 10.85
N LEU A 85 -8.40 -6.82 11.13
CA LEU A 85 -8.27 -5.71 10.19
C LEU A 85 -7.14 -6.01 9.20
N LYS A 86 -7.41 -5.86 7.90
CA LYS A 86 -6.42 -6.04 6.83
C LYS A 86 -6.14 -4.72 6.14
N TYR A 87 -4.87 -4.46 5.86
CA TYR A 87 -4.44 -3.33 5.04
C TYR A 87 -4.70 -3.64 3.56
N GLU A 88 -5.47 -2.77 2.91
CA GLU A 88 -5.65 -2.77 1.46
C GLU A 88 -4.72 -1.70 0.86
N VAL A 89 -3.48 -2.11 0.60
CA VAL A 89 -2.46 -1.28 -0.05
C VAL A 89 -2.29 -1.76 -1.49
N LEU A 90 -2.34 -0.83 -2.44
CA LEU A 90 -2.09 -1.12 -3.85
C LEU A 90 -1.14 -0.05 -4.39
N LEU A 91 0.15 -0.39 -4.47
CA LEU A 91 1.18 0.50 -4.97
C LEU A 91 1.43 0.25 -6.46
N THR A 92 1.39 1.32 -7.25
CA THR A 92 1.76 1.30 -8.67
C THR A 92 2.90 2.29 -8.91
N VAL A 93 3.79 1.92 -9.83
CA VAL A 93 4.93 2.76 -10.23
C VAL A 93 4.85 3.03 -11.73
N HIS A 94 4.87 4.30 -12.10
CA HIS A 94 4.89 4.74 -13.49
C HIS A 94 6.17 5.54 -13.75
N GLY A 95 7.00 5.07 -14.69
CA GLY A 95 8.25 5.73 -15.06
C GLY A 95 8.20 6.28 -16.49
N PHE A 96 8.82 7.44 -16.71
CA PHE A 96 9.11 7.95 -18.05
C PHE A 96 10.49 8.61 -18.09
N VAL A 97 11.04 8.74 -19.30
CA VAL A 97 12.36 9.30 -19.53
C VAL A 97 12.32 10.30 -20.67
N ASN A 98 13.06 11.40 -20.53
CA ASN A 98 13.18 12.44 -21.54
C ASN A 98 14.65 12.89 -21.70
N PRO A 99 15.23 12.86 -22.92
CA PRO A 99 14.65 12.30 -24.15
C PRO A 99 14.53 10.76 -24.09
N PRO A 100 13.62 10.13 -24.86
CA PRO A 100 13.43 8.67 -24.84
C PRO A 100 14.53 7.88 -25.55
N SER A 101 15.36 8.56 -26.34
CA SER A 101 16.48 7.99 -27.06
C SER A 101 17.50 9.07 -27.38
N PHE A 102 18.77 8.69 -27.50
CA PHE A 102 19.80 9.54 -28.10
C PHE A 102 20.62 8.72 -29.11
N VAL A 103 21.09 9.39 -30.15
CA VAL A 103 21.86 8.79 -31.25
C VAL A 103 23.33 9.16 -31.07
N TYR A 104 24.23 8.20 -31.24
CA TYR A 104 25.67 8.38 -31.12
C TYR A 104 26.41 7.67 -32.26
N GLY A 105 27.60 8.17 -32.57
CA GLY A 105 28.38 7.79 -33.74
C GLY A 105 28.59 8.96 -34.72
N PRO A 106 29.47 8.81 -35.71
CA PRO A 106 29.78 9.85 -36.68
C PRO A 106 28.55 10.13 -37.54
N LYS A 107 28.25 11.41 -37.76
CA LYS A 107 27.20 11.82 -38.73
C LYS A 107 27.73 11.80 -40.16
N GLU A 108 29.04 11.94 -40.32
CA GLU A 108 29.79 11.98 -41.59
C GLU A 108 31.10 11.18 -41.48
N GLU A 109 31.63 10.67 -42.60
CA GLU A 109 32.77 9.74 -42.65
C GLU A 109 34.09 10.31 -42.09
N ASP A 110 34.22 11.64 -41.96
CA ASP A 110 35.44 12.33 -41.52
C ASP A 110 35.34 12.97 -40.11
N GLU A 111 34.27 12.70 -39.34
CA GLU A 111 34.16 13.24 -37.97
C GLU A 111 35.10 12.53 -36.99
N PRO A 112 35.86 13.27 -36.15
CA PRO A 112 36.74 12.66 -35.16
C PRO A 112 35.95 11.82 -34.14
N GLU A 113 36.50 10.66 -33.77
CA GLU A 113 35.94 9.79 -32.74
C GLU A 113 35.98 10.49 -31.36
N MET A 114 34.90 11.17 -31.02
CA MET A 114 34.72 11.83 -29.73
C MET A 114 33.64 11.15 -28.89
N CYS A 115 33.84 11.14 -27.56
CA CYS A 115 32.81 10.68 -26.63
C CYS A 115 31.63 11.65 -26.68
N VAL A 116 30.43 11.11 -26.98
CA VAL A 116 29.19 11.89 -26.98
C VAL A 116 28.51 11.70 -25.64
N ALA A 117 28.01 12.79 -25.06
CA ALA A 117 27.29 12.76 -23.80
C ALA A 117 25.97 13.52 -23.88
N GLU A 118 24.91 12.89 -23.38
CA GLU A 118 23.56 13.45 -23.40
C GLU A 118 22.97 13.43 -21.99
N LYS A 119 22.23 14.49 -21.64
CA LYS A 119 21.48 14.57 -20.38
C LYS A 119 20.09 13.98 -20.57
N MET A 120 19.69 13.12 -19.64
CA MET A 120 18.41 12.43 -19.64
C MET A 120 17.75 12.56 -18.27
N ASN A 121 16.48 12.92 -18.27
CA ASN A 121 15.67 13.07 -17.08
C ASN A 121 14.74 11.88 -16.94
N PHE A 122 14.89 11.11 -15.87
CA PHE A 122 14.00 10.01 -15.52
C PHE A 122 13.06 10.49 -14.43
N THR A 123 11.77 10.25 -14.59
CA THR A 123 10.75 10.59 -13.60
C THR A 123 9.95 9.35 -13.25
N PHE A 124 9.82 9.04 -11.95
CA PHE A 124 9.05 7.93 -11.43
C PHE A 124 7.95 8.43 -10.49
N HIS A 125 6.70 8.09 -10.81
CA HIS A 125 5.55 8.34 -9.98
C HIS A 125 5.17 7.09 -9.21
N VAL A 126 5.05 7.23 -7.89
CA VAL A 126 4.64 6.15 -6.99
C VAL A 126 3.28 6.52 -6.43
N ILE A 127 2.30 5.67 -6.69
CA ILE A 127 0.89 5.96 -6.41
C ILE A 127 0.33 4.82 -5.58
N ASN A 128 -0.25 5.15 -4.42
CA ASN A 128 -1.08 4.21 -3.67
C ASN A 128 -2.53 4.41 -4.08
N THR A 129 -3.08 3.46 -4.83
CA THR A 129 -4.51 3.41 -5.20
C THR A 129 -5.34 2.56 -4.25
N GLY A 130 -4.71 1.98 -3.22
CA GLY A 130 -5.38 1.25 -2.15
C GLY A 130 -6.09 2.17 -1.17
N GLN A 131 -7.04 1.61 -0.41
CA GLN A 131 -7.81 2.36 0.59
C GLN A 131 -7.04 2.63 1.88
N SER A 132 -5.96 1.89 2.13
CA SER A 132 -5.15 1.99 3.34
C SER A 132 -3.90 2.84 3.10
N MET A 133 -3.45 3.54 4.15
CA MET A 133 -2.14 4.20 4.15
C MET A 133 -1.02 3.16 4.06
N ALA A 134 0.04 3.49 3.31
CA ALA A 134 1.24 2.67 3.16
C ALA A 134 2.46 3.47 3.68
N PRO A 135 2.72 3.45 5.00
CA PRO A 135 3.93 4.09 5.54
C PRO A 135 5.17 3.26 5.17
N ASN A 136 6.35 3.89 5.18
CA ASN A 136 7.64 3.21 4.94
C ASN A 136 7.78 2.54 3.55
N VAL A 137 7.14 3.07 2.52
CA VAL A 137 7.32 2.57 1.15
C VAL A 137 8.72 2.88 0.65
N SER A 138 9.40 1.87 0.12
CA SER A 138 10.70 2.00 -0.54
C SER A 138 10.57 1.72 -2.03
N VAL A 139 11.32 2.47 -2.85
CA VAL A 139 11.36 2.29 -4.29
C VAL A 139 12.78 1.96 -4.70
N GLU A 140 12.92 0.89 -5.47
CA GLU A 140 14.18 0.42 -6.00
C GLU A 140 14.18 0.66 -7.51
N ILE A 141 15.14 1.46 -7.97
CA ILE A 141 15.23 1.89 -9.36
C ILE A 141 16.50 1.32 -9.94
N MET A 142 16.37 0.60 -11.04
CA MET A 142 17.52 0.00 -11.69
C MET A 142 17.97 0.84 -12.89
N ILE A 143 19.23 1.27 -12.89
CA ILE A 143 19.87 2.09 -13.92
C ILE A 143 21.05 1.31 -14.50
N PRO A 144 21.07 0.95 -15.80
CA PRO A 144 22.16 0.19 -16.41
C PRO A 144 23.53 0.84 -16.14
N ASN A 145 24.60 0.08 -15.94
CA ASN A 145 25.94 0.68 -15.75
C ASN A 145 26.79 0.69 -17.01
N SER A 146 26.71 -0.34 -17.84
CA SER A 146 27.64 -0.60 -18.94
C SER A 146 27.05 -1.65 -19.89
N PHE A 147 27.50 -1.66 -21.15
CA PHE A 147 27.18 -2.73 -22.09
C PHE A 147 28.37 -3.66 -22.26
N ILE A 148 28.16 -4.97 -22.05
CA ILE A 148 29.18 -6.00 -22.31
C ILE A 148 29.62 -5.93 -23.78
N PRO A 149 30.94 -6.05 -24.09
CA PRO A 149 32.05 -6.40 -23.20
C PRO A 149 32.73 -5.21 -22.50
N ARG A 150 32.23 -3.97 -22.70
CA ARG A 150 32.85 -2.78 -22.12
C ARG A 150 32.44 -2.61 -20.66
N THR A 151 33.39 -2.19 -19.83
CA THR A 151 33.17 -1.90 -18.40
C THR A 151 33.01 -0.41 -18.12
N ASP A 152 33.05 0.43 -19.16
CA ASP A 152 32.93 1.86 -19.02
C ASP A 152 31.53 2.24 -18.53
N LYS A 153 31.48 3.12 -17.53
CA LYS A 153 30.24 3.59 -16.93
C LYS A 153 29.44 4.41 -17.94
N LEU A 154 28.31 3.89 -18.39
CA LEU A 154 27.45 4.49 -19.39
C LEU A 154 26.57 5.60 -18.81
N PHE A 155 26.07 5.42 -17.59
CA PHE A 155 25.14 6.37 -16.95
C PHE A 155 25.75 6.94 -15.68
N ASN A 156 25.79 8.26 -15.57
CA ASN A 156 26.18 8.94 -14.35
C ASN A 156 25.01 9.74 -13.77
N ILE A 157 24.59 9.41 -12.55
CA ILE A 157 23.56 10.17 -11.83
C ILE A 157 24.18 11.51 -11.44
N LEU A 158 23.59 12.59 -11.91
CA LEU A 158 24.01 13.96 -11.63
C LEU A 158 23.27 14.53 -10.42
N ASP A 159 21.95 14.31 -10.38
CA ASP A 159 21.08 14.86 -9.35
C ASP A 159 19.88 13.95 -9.10
N VAL A 160 19.38 13.99 -7.87
CA VAL A 160 18.16 13.29 -7.43
C VAL A 160 17.28 14.28 -6.69
N GLN A 161 16.10 14.51 -7.23
CA GLN A 161 15.10 15.40 -6.63
C GLN A 161 13.90 14.57 -6.18
N ASP A 162 13.51 14.75 -4.93
CA ASP A 162 12.33 14.16 -4.34
C ASP A 162 11.21 15.20 -4.27
N GLU A 163 10.13 14.94 -4.99
CA GLU A 163 8.86 15.66 -4.90
C GLU A 163 7.81 14.72 -4.33
N THR A 164 6.78 15.24 -3.67
CA THR A 164 5.77 14.49 -2.87
C THR A 164 5.14 13.26 -3.54
N ARG A 165 5.25 13.10 -4.87
CA ARG A 165 4.79 11.93 -5.64
C ARG A 165 5.68 11.60 -6.84
N ALA A 166 6.87 12.16 -6.92
CA ALA A 166 7.74 12.02 -8.07
C ALA A 166 9.21 12.02 -7.66
N LEU A 167 9.93 10.96 -8.04
CA LEU A 167 11.39 10.94 -7.99
C LEU A 167 11.93 11.31 -9.36
N LYS A 168 12.77 12.34 -9.41
CA LYS A 168 13.43 12.80 -10.63
C LYS A 168 14.93 12.54 -10.55
N PHE A 169 15.47 11.92 -11.59
CA PHE A 169 16.90 11.70 -11.76
C PHE A 169 17.36 12.46 -12.98
N GLU A 170 18.38 13.28 -12.83
CA GLU A 170 19.16 13.77 -13.97
C GLU A 170 20.34 12.83 -14.16
N ILE A 171 20.43 12.20 -15.32
CA ILE A 171 21.48 11.24 -15.64
C ILE A 171 22.21 11.70 -16.90
N ARG A 172 23.54 11.62 -16.87
CA ARG A 172 24.36 11.82 -18.06
C ARG A 172 24.72 10.46 -18.66
N ALA A 173 24.26 10.21 -19.87
CA ALA A 173 24.67 9.05 -20.65
C ALA A 173 25.93 9.39 -21.44
N THR A 174 26.92 8.50 -21.45
CA THR A 174 28.15 8.63 -22.25
C THR A 174 28.33 7.41 -23.12
N ALA A 175 28.55 7.62 -24.41
CA ALA A 175 28.81 6.57 -25.37
C ALA A 175 30.05 6.88 -26.20
N PHE A 176 30.81 5.83 -26.52
CA PHE A 176 31.96 5.92 -27.42
C PHE A 176 31.49 5.92 -28.88
N SER A 177 32.19 6.66 -29.73
CA SER A 177 31.94 6.64 -31.17
C SER A 177 32.06 5.21 -31.71
N GLU A 178 31.15 4.83 -32.60
CA GLU A 178 31.18 3.56 -33.33
C GLU A 178 31.13 3.83 -34.84
N PRO A 179 31.70 2.96 -35.69
CA PRO A 179 31.78 3.17 -37.15
C PRO A 179 30.43 3.35 -37.84
N ASN A 180 29.35 2.84 -37.22
CA ASN A 180 27.98 2.98 -37.70
C ASN A 180 27.14 3.69 -36.63
N PRO A 181 26.25 4.63 -37.02
CA PRO A 181 25.38 5.31 -36.07
C PRO A 181 24.49 4.30 -35.34
N ARG A 182 24.48 4.37 -34.02
CA ARG A 182 23.67 3.53 -33.15
C ARG A 182 22.70 4.37 -32.34
N VAL A 183 21.56 3.77 -32.01
CA VAL A 183 20.55 4.37 -31.13
C VAL A 183 20.57 3.61 -29.82
N ILE A 184 20.80 4.32 -28.71
CA ILE A 184 20.53 3.72 -27.40
C ILE A 184 19.03 3.83 -27.16
N LYS A 185 18.35 2.69 -27.33
CA LYS A 185 17.02 2.49 -26.76
C LYS A 185 17.21 2.01 -25.34
N LEU A 186 16.68 2.77 -24.39
CA LEU A 186 16.67 2.41 -22.97
C LEU A 186 15.75 1.19 -22.80
N ASN A 187 16.33 -0.01 -22.86
CA ASN A 187 15.65 -1.25 -22.52
C ASN A 187 16.48 -1.99 -21.46
N LYS A 188 15.77 -2.64 -20.54
CA LYS A 188 16.27 -3.16 -19.26
C LYS A 188 17.43 -4.13 -19.45
N ASP A 189 18.60 -3.79 -18.89
CA ASP A 189 19.59 -4.72 -18.31
C ASP A 189 20.43 -3.95 -17.26
N GLU A 190 20.90 -4.64 -16.22
CA GLU A 190 20.73 -4.25 -14.80
C GLU A 190 21.84 -3.38 -14.15
N ASN A 191 21.42 -2.60 -13.13
CA ASN A 191 22.21 -2.13 -11.97
C ASN A 191 21.25 -1.44 -10.97
N VAL A 192 21.42 -1.55 -9.64
CA VAL A 192 20.39 -1.18 -8.63
C VAL A 192 20.70 0.14 -7.89
N ALA A 193 19.68 0.99 -7.70
CA ALA A 193 19.70 2.16 -6.80
C ALA A 193 18.50 2.10 -5.81
N HIS A 194 18.78 2.26 -4.51
CA HIS A 194 17.77 2.23 -3.45
C HIS A 194 17.39 3.65 -3.04
N VAL A 195 16.09 3.99 -3.11
CA VAL A 195 15.57 5.27 -2.59
C VAL A 195 14.48 5.01 -1.57
N ARG A 196 14.67 5.55 -0.37
CA ARG A 196 13.70 5.48 0.72
C ARG A 196 12.86 6.74 0.70
N LEU A 197 11.57 6.59 0.43
CA LEU A 197 10.64 7.73 0.39
C LEU A 197 10.14 8.02 1.82
N PRO A 198 10.15 9.29 2.26
CA PRO A 198 9.52 9.69 3.50
C PRO A 198 8.00 9.80 3.29
N PHE A 199 7.24 8.82 3.79
CA PHE A 199 5.78 8.93 3.94
C PHE A 199 5.40 8.78 5.40
#